data_AF-A0A4Q3VV68-F1
#
_entry.id   AF-A0A4Q3VV68-F1
#
_cell.length_a   1.000
_cell.length_b   1.000
_cell.length_c   1.000
_cell.angle_alpha   90.00
_cell.angle_beta   90.00
_cell.angle_gamma   90.00
#
_symmetry.space_group_name_H-M   'P 1'
#
loop_
_entity.id
_entity.type
_entity.pdbx_description
1 polymer ?
#
loop_
_entity_poly.entity_id
_entity_poly.type
_entity_poly.pdbx_seq_one_letter_code
_entity_poly.pdbx_strand_id
1 'polypeptide(L)'
;MTLKPFLFVCLLGAAISANAAFTYKVSDFQSSGVQNGDRSFVGTNFVGSSYKMDSTNIGFFGDATFKVDGETYGWNDPIRGDFGSASVYSLNPDRGINATHFAGESNQVKTGTIADVFGQNNLGYLLDGEDTRTWTLDLLYRQNGYITVTGEANKPELLMMERGANSRLGIRAILEGGVYSQGFIMNFNTSGDGQTALTDYTLQSTEIDGAQTVGALGLSLDAFDLAVGTKILGYQFYVDATDGTNWNGPDFIGFVAGQTIPTPQAVPEPASMAALGFGALALLRRRRKA
;
A
#
# COMPACT_ATOMS: atom_id res chain seq x y z
N MET A 1 -20.39 -21.11 44.50
CA MET A 1 -19.10 -21.58 43.97
C MET A 1 -19.10 -21.25 42.49
N THR A 2 -18.59 -20.07 42.15
CA THR A 2 -18.80 -19.44 40.84
C THR A 2 -17.49 -19.51 40.07
N LEU A 3 -17.40 -20.44 39.11
CA LEU A 3 -16.25 -20.58 38.25
C LEU A 3 -16.19 -19.40 37.28
N LYS A 4 -15.14 -18.58 37.39
CA LYS A 4 -14.78 -17.57 36.39
C LYS A 4 -14.13 -18.28 35.19
N PRO A 5 -14.46 -17.91 33.94
CA PRO A 5 -13.73 -18.41 32.78
C PRO A 5 -12.35 -17.76 32.74
N PHE A 6 -11.31 -18.58 32.73
CA PHE A 6 -9.95 -18.17 32.38
C PHE A 6 -9.92 -17.88 30.88
N LEU A 7 -9.80 -16.60 30.54
CA LEU A 7 -9.49 -16.16 29.19
C LEU A 7 -8.03 -16.51 28.90
N PHE A 8 -7.81 -17.54 28.08
CA PHE A 8 -6.48 -17.91 27.63
C PHE A 8 -6.08 -16.97 26.49
N VAL A 9 -5.47 -15.83 26.82
CA VAL A 9 -4.80 -14.97 25.83
C VAL A 9 -3.51 -15.68 25.45
N CYS A 10 -3.53 -16.35 24.30
CA CYS A 10 -2.34 -16.94 23.71
C CYS A 10 -1.50 -15.80 23.09
N LEU A 11 -0.63 -15.19 23.89
CA LEU A 11 0.44 -14.31 23.42
C LEU A 11 1.48 -15.17 22.72
N LEU A 12 1.29 -15.41 21.42
CA LEU A 12 2.28 -15.99 20.55
C LEU A 12 3.28 -14.89 20.18
N GLY A 13 4.28 -14.67 21.02
CA GLY A 13 5.43 -13.82 20.70
C GLY A 13 6.29 -14.52 19.64
N ALA A 14 5.95 -14.32 18.36
CA ALA A 14 6.82 -14.73 17.27
C ALA A 14 8.07 -13.83 17.29
N ALA A 15 9.26 -14.43 17.28
CA ALA A 15 10.50 -13.69 17.14
C ALA A 15 10.56 -13.12 15.71
N ILE A 16 10.30 -11.82 15.57
CA ILE A 16 10.33 -11.13 14.28
C ILE A 16 11.80 -10.80 13.97
N SER A 17 12.47 -11.60 13.13
CA SER A 17 13.82 -11.31 12.66
C SER A 17 13.81 -10.19 11.60
N ALA A 18 14.66 -9.18 11.75
CA ALA A 18 14.92 -8.20 10.70
C ALA A 18 15.64 -8.87 9.53
N ASN A 19 15.00 -8.91 8.35
CA ASN A 19 15.47 -9.70 7.23
C ASN A 19 15.94 -8.80 6.08
N ALA A 20 17.17 -8.28 6.18
CA ALA A 20 17.81 -7.46 5.14
C ALA A 20 18.07 -8.23 3.83
N ALA A 21 17.96 -9.56 3.84
CA ALA A 21 18.22 -10.43 2.69
C ALA A 21 17.16 -10.36 1.57
N PHE A 22 16.02 -9.69 1.81
CA PHE A 22 14.88 -9.67 0.89
C PHE A 22 14.45 -8.26 0.47
N THR A 23 15.34 -7.28 0.67
CA THR A 23 15.10 -5.89 0.28
C THR A 23 15.99 -5.51 -0.90
N TYR A 24 15.46 -4.73 -1.84
CA TYR A 24 16.19 -4.29 -3.04
C TYR A 24 16.31 -2.78 -3.09
N LYS A 25 17.52 -2.31 -3.37
CA LYS A 25 17.80 -0.94 -3.75
C LYS A 25 17.17 -0.57 -5.07
N VAL A 26 16.54 0.60 -5.11
CA VAL A 26 16.19 1.25 -6.37
C VAL A 26 17.46 1.77 -7.04
N SER A 27 17.67 1.47 -8.33
CA SER A 27 18.84 1.96 -9.09
C SER A 27 18.54 3.21 -9.91
N ASP A 28 17.28 3.40 -10.26
CA ASP A 28 16.76 4.52 -11.03
C ASP A 28 15.28 4.68 -10.69
N PHE A 29 14.85 5.92 -10.49
CA PHE A 29 13.46 6.26 -10.23
C PHE A 29 13.00 7.33 -11.20
N GLN A 30 11.83 7.09 -11.77
CA GLN A 30 11.22 7.96 -12.77
C GLN A 30 9.83 8.34 -12.31
N SER A 31 9.56 9.63 -12.41
CA SER A 31 8.24 10.19 -12.13
C SER A 31 7.92 11.27 -13.14
N SER A 32 6.65 11.67 -13.21
CA SER A 32 6.26 12.81 -14.02
C SER A 32 6.97 14.07 -13.54
N GLY A 33 7.11 15.06 -14.42
CA GLY A 33 7.39 16.41 -13.94
C GLY A 33 6.33 16.85 -12.92
N VAL A 34 6.73 17.71 -11.99
CA VAL A 34 5.82 18.27 -10.98
C VAL A 34 4.83 19.22 -11.67
N GLN A 35 3.54 18.98 -11.49
CA GLN A 35 2.47 19.85 -11.97
C GLN A 35 1.60 20.25 -10.78
N ASN A 36 1.69 21.50 -10.34
CA ASN A 36 0.99 21.96 -9.12
C ASN A 36 1.26 21.03 -7.93
N GLY A 37 2.54 20.75 -7.64
CA GLY A 37 2.95 19.84 -6.56
C GLY A 37 2.62 18.36 -6.77
N ASP A 38 1.73 18.02 -7.69
CA ASP A 38 1.38 16.65 -8.02
C ASP A 38 2.47 16.00 -8.86
N ARG A 39 2.66 14.70 -8.63
CA ARG A 39 3.66 13.88 -9.30
C ARG A 39 3.13 12.46 -9.43
N SER A 40 3.31 11.83 -10.57
CA SER A 40 2.92 10.43 -10.78
C SER A 40 4.14 9.55 -10.93
N PHE A 41 4.05 8.30 -10.47
CA PHE A 41 5.09 7.31 -10.73
C PHE A 41 5.11 6.94 -12.21
N VAL A 42 6.31 6.90 -12.80
CA VAL A 42 6.54 6.48 -14.18
C VAL A 42 7.20 5.12 -14.22
N GLY A 43 8.25 4.92 -13.41
CA GLY A 43 8.90 3.62 -13.32
C GLY A 43 10.14 3.60 -12.45
N THR A 44 10.66 2.40 -12.24
CA THR A 44 11.84 2.17 -11.42
C THR A 44 12.61 0.95 -11.91
N ASN A 45 13.93 0.97 -11.71
CA ASN A 45 14.78 -0.21 -11.81
C ASN A 45 15.35 -0.55 -10.43
N PHE A 46 15.88 -1.75 -10.26
CA PHE A 46 16.49 -2.20 -9.01
C PHE A 46 17.95 -2.60 -9.22
N VAL A 47 18.81 -2.36 -8.23
CA VAL A 47 20.22 -2.80 -8.28
C VAL A 47 20.27 -4.32 -8.21
N GLY A 48 21.08 -4.94 -9.07
CA GLY A 48 21.28 -6.39 -9.06
C GLY A 48 20.08 -7.21 -9.58
N SER A 49 19.02 -6.55 -10.05
CA SER A 49 17.84 -7.20 -10.60
C SER A 49 17.55 -6.71 -12.02
N SER A 50 17.07 -7.60 -12.89
CA SER A 50 16.57 -7.23 -14.23
C SER A 50 15.12 -6.74 -14.20
N TYR A 51 14.45 -6.86 -13.06
CA TYR A 51 13.05 -6.50 -12.89
C TYR A 51 12.86 -4.98 -12.85
N LYS A 52 11.70 -4.56 -13.34
CA LYS A 52 11.26 -3.17 -13.42
C LYS A 52 9.83 -3.08 -12.96
N MET A 53 9.45 -1.94 -12.39
CA MET A 53 8.04 -1.58 -12.20
C MET A 53 7.77 -0.26 -12.90
N ASP A 54 6.57 -0.09 -13.43
CA ASP A 54 6.17 1.12 -14.16
C ASP A 54 4.81 1.66 -13.69
N SER A 55 4.31 2.71 -14.35
CA SER A 55 3.03 3.35 -14.02
C SER A 55 1.82 2.41 -14.12
N THR A 56 1.95 1.27 -14.80
CA THR A 56 0.93 0.22 -14.81
C THR A 56 0.98 -0.65 -13.56
N ASN A 57 1.88 -0.39 -12.60
CA ASN A 57 2.03 -1.14 -11.35
C ASN A 57 1.70 -0.34 -10.08
N ILE A 58 1.37 0.97 -10.18
CA ILE A 58 1.02 1.84 -9.04
C ILE A 58 -0.49 2.03 -8.85
N GLY A 59 -0.94 2.27 -7.60
CA GLY A 59 -2.36 2.50 -7.29
C GLY A 59 -3.20 1.22 -7.32
N PHE A 60 -2.59 0.09 -6.98
CA PHE A 60 -3.19 -1.24 -7.11
C PHE A 60 -4.13 -1.62 -5.98
N PHE A 61 -4.18 -0.81 -4.92
CA PHE A 61 -5.09 -1.03 -3.82
C PHE A 61 -6.46 -0.46 -4.13
N GLY A 62 -7.48 -1.18 -3.68
CA GLY A 62 -8.88 -0.82 -3.88
C GLY A 62 -9.70 -0.88 -2.62
N ASP A 63 -9.09 -1.32 -1.52
CA ASP A 63 -9.71 -1.38 -0.22
C ASP A 63 -8.62 -1.33 0.86
N ALA A 64 -9.02 -0.88 2.04
CA ALA A 64 -8.15 -0.85 3.20
C ALA A 64 -8.95 -0.93 4.50
N THR A 65 -8.27 -1.37 5.55
CA THR A 65 -8.74 -1.24 6.93
C THR A 65 -7.61 -0.72 7.80
N PHE A 66 -7.80 0.46 8.35
CA PHE A 66 -6.88 1.08 9.29
C PHE A 66 -7.46 1.00 10.71
N LYS A 67 -6.64 0.60 11.68
CA LYS A 67 -7.02 0.51 13.09
C LYS A 67 -5.98 1.21 13.94
N VAL A 68 -6.43 2.10 14.82
CA VAL A 68 -5.60 2.85 15.76
C VAL A 68 -6.45 3.25 16.96
N ASP A 69 -5.90 3.17 18.17
CA ASP A 69 -6.56 3.62 19.41
C ASP A 69 -8.00 3.09 19.63
N GLY A 70 -8.31 1.90 19.13
CA GLY A 70 -9.63 1.28 19.22
C GLY A 70 -10.64 1.73 18.14
N GLU A 71 -10.26 2.69 17.30
CA GLU A 71 -11.02 3.11 16.13
C GLU A 71 -10.70 2.22 14.91
N THR A 72 -11.62 2.17 13.95
CA THR A 72 -11.45 1.46 12.67
C THR A 72 -11.97 2.31 11.54
N TYR A 73 -11.13 2.52 10.53
CA TYR A 73 -11.42 3.29 9.32
C TYR A 73 -11.29 2.39 8.09
N GLY A 74 -12.31 2.40 7.24
CA GLY A 74 -12.29 1.79 5.92
C GLY A 74 -11.69 2.70 4.85
N TRP A 75 -11.62 2.18 3.62
CA TRP A 75 -11.04 2.84 2.45
C TRP A 75 -11.47 4.30 2.23
N ASN A 76 -12.77 4.59 2.36
CA ASN A 76 -13.35 5.91 2.12
C ASN A 76 -13.78 6.63 3.41
N ASP A 77 -13.43 6.09 4.59
CA ASP A 77 -13.80 6.74 5.83
C ASP A 77 -12.93 7.98 6.04
N PRO A 78 -13.53 9.13 6.45
CA PRO A 78 -12.76 10.35 6.66
C PRO A 78 -11.87 10.19 7.89
N ILE A 79 -10.57 10.33 7.68
CA ILE A 79 -9.54 10.36 8.71
C ILE A 79 -9.08 11.81 8.85
N ARG A 80 -8.91 12.26 10.10
CA ARG A 80 -8.40 13.60 10.37
C ARG A 80 -6.92 13.66 10.01
N GLY A 81 -6.52 14.70 9.29
CA GLY A 81 -5.14 14.99 8.91
C GLY A 81 -4.57 16.14 9.72
N ASP A 82 -3.25 16.11 9.93
CA ASP A 82 -2.50 17.13 10.65
C ASP A 82 -1.98 18.25 9.75
N PHE A 83 -2.81 18.72 8.81
CA PHE A 83 -2.30 19.75 7.90
C PHE A 83 -1.96 21.02 8.69
N GLY A 84 -0.75 21.57 8.56
CA GLY A 84 -0.36 22.86 9.13
C GLY A 84 -0.40 22.98 10.65
N SER A 85 -0.29 21.88 11.40
CA SER A 85 -0.07 21.86 12.85
C SER A 85 0.90 20.75 13.22
N ALA A 86 1.46 20.79 14.45
CA ALA A 86 2.23 19.66 14.98
C ALA A 86 1.40 18.38 14.98
N SER A 87 2.01 17.23 14.71
CA SER A 87 1.34 15.93 14.61
C SER A 87 0.54 15.58 15.86
N VAL A 88 -0.75 15.33 15.68
CA VAL A 88 -1.73 15.02 16.74
C VAL A 88 -2.33 13.63 16.53
N TYR A 89 -2.55 13.25 15.28
CA TYR A 89 -3.12 11.99 14.88
C TYR A 89 -2.00 11.01 14.52
N SER A 90 -2.35 9.73 14.47
CA SER A 90 -1.40 8.69 14.11
C SER A 90 -1.86 8.07 12.81
N LEU A 91 -0.95 7.99 11.84
CA LEU A 91 -1.19 7.42 10.52
C LEU A 91 -2.38 8.10 9.82
N ASN A 92 -2.23 9.39 9.56
CA ASN A 92 -3.24 10.25 8.97
C ASN A 92 -2.92 10.67 7.52
N PRO A 93 -3.95 10.90 6.68
CA PRO A 93 -3.73 11.47 5.36
C PRO A 93 -3.11 12.88 5.46
N ASP A 94 -2.04 13.10 4.70
CA ASP A 94 -1.40 14.39 4.47
C ASP A 94 -0.98 14.49 2.98
N ARG A 95 -0.53 15.66 2.55
CA ARG A 95 -0.07 15.92 1.19
C ARG A 95 1.05 16.94 1.18
N GLY A 96 1.75 17.02 0.05
CA GLY A 96 2.67 18.09 -0.25
C GLY A 96 1.97 19.46 -0.21
N ILE A 97 2.66 20.49 0.30
CA ILE A 97 2.10 21.85 0.40
C ILE A 97 1.57 22.40 -0.92
N ASN A 98 2.19 21.98 -2.02
CA ASN A 98 1.83 22.43 -3.35
C ASN A 98 0.90 21.46 -4.07
N ALA A 99 0.73 20.23 -3.58
CA ALA A 99 -0.10 19.20 -4.20
C ALA A 99 -1.57 19.62 -4.22
N THR A 100 -2.33 19.09 -5.18
CA THR A 100 -3.78 19.29 -5.24
C THR A 100 -4.43 18.85 -3.92
N HIS A 101 -5.47 19.56 -3.50
CA HIS A 101 -6.17 19.24 -2.26
C HIS A 101 -6.94 17.91 -2.38
N PHE A 102 -7.12 17.20 -1.26
CA PHE A 102 -8.02 16.05 -1.24
C PHE A 102 -9.45 16.46 -1.58
N ALA A 103 -10.24 15.51 -2.08
CA ALA A 103 -11.63 15.77 -2.37
C ALA A 103 -12.39 16.14 -1.08
N GLY A 104 -12.93 17.36 -1.03
CA GLY A 104 -13.64 17.85 0.15
C GLY A 104 -12.74 18.39 1.27
N GLU A 105 -11.42 18.49 1.04
CA GLU A 105 -10.51 19.15 1.96
C GLU A 105 -10.91 20.61 2.14
N SER A 106 -10.99 21.07 3.39
CA SER A 106 -11.32 22.44 3.73
C SER A 106 -10.32 23.01 4.72
N ASN A 107 -10.18 24.33 4.75
CA ASN A 107 -9.32 25.01 5.72
C ASN A 107 -9.81 24.88 7.18
N GLN A 108 -11.03 24.36 7.39
CA GLN A 108 -11.68 24.27 8.72
C GLN A 108 -11.70 22.83 9.24
N VAL A 109 -11.99 21.87 8.37
CA VAL A 109 -11.95 20.44 8.66
C VAL A 109 -10.96 19.80 7.71
N LYS A 110 -9.88 19.38 8.31
CA LYS A 110 -8.67 18.85 7.73
C LYS A 110 -8.77 17.33 7.73
N THR A 111 -9.32 16.78 6.66
CA THR A 111 -9.59 15.35 6.53
C THR A 111 -9.19 14.86 5.14
N GLY A 112 -8.73 13.62 5.08
CA GLY A 112 -8.58 12.86 3.84
C GLY A 112 -9.06 11.43 4.06
N THR A 113 -8.90 10.59 3.05
CA THR A 113 -9.20 9.16 3.12
C THR A 113 -8.00 8.33 2.68
N ILE A 114 -7.99 7.05 3.03
CA ILE A 114 -6.98 6.11 2.52
C ILE A 114 -7.08 6.00 0.99
N ALA A 115 -8.30 6.11 0.45
CA ALA A 115 -8.57 6.16 -0.98
C ALA A 115 -7.94 7.36 -1.68
N ASP A 116 -7.88 8.53 -1.03
CA ASP A 116 -7.21 9.70 -1.62
C ASP A 116 -5.71 9.41 -1.80
N VAL A 117 -5.07 8.84 -0.78
CA VAL A 117 -3.62 8.56 -0.78
C VAL A 117 -3.25 7.41 -1.71
N PHE A 118 -3.88 6.23 -1.57
CA PHE A 118 -3.47 5.01 -2.30
C PHE A 118 -4.38 4.63 -3.47
N GLY A 119 -5.55 5.28 -3.59
CA GLY A 119 -6.48 5.04 -4.70
C GLY A 119 -6.13 5.79 -5.97
N GLN A 120 -5.18 6.73 -5.91
CA GLN A 120 -4.74 7.53 -7.05
C GLN A 120 -3.25 7.36 -7.30
N ASN A 121 -2.79 7.77 -8.49
CA ASN A 121 -1.36 7.81 -8.84
C ASN A 121 -0.81 9.22 -8.60
N ASN A 122 -0.89 9.69 -7.35
CA ASN A 122 -0.31 10.96 -6.94
C ASN A 122 0.65 10.77 -5.77
N LEU A 123 1.94 10.84 -6.06
CA LEU A 123 3.03 10.79 -5.09
C LEU A 123 3.09 12.08 -4.24
N GLY A 124 2.34 13.12 -4.59
CA GLY A 124 2.17 14.29 -3.73
C GLY A 124 1.39 13.99 -2.45
N TYR A 125 0.75 12.82 -2.33
CA TYR A 125 -0.05 12.43 -1.17
C TYR A 125 0.71 11.44 -0.30
N LEU A 126 0.45 11.48 1.00
CA LEU A 126 1.01 10.52 1.93
C LEU A 126 0.04 10.15 3.03
N LEU A 127 0.34 9.02 3.67
CA LEU A 127 -0.21 8.65 4.95
C LEU A 127 0.93 8.77 5.97
N ASP A 128 0.82 9.78 6.83
CA ASP A 128 1.82 10.23 7.79
C ASP A 128 1.63 9.56 9.14
N GLY A 129 2.64 8.83 9.60
CA GLY A 129 2.57 7.89 10.70
C GLY A 129 3.47 8.25 11.87
N GLU A 130 2.89 8.29 13.07
CA GLU A 130 3.61 8.56 14.32
C GLU A 130 4.15 7.29 15.00
N ASP A 131 5.25 7.44 15.72
CA ASP A 131 6.07 6.36 16.30
C ASP A 131 5.62 5.87 17.69
N THR A 132 4.69 6.56 18.34
CA THR A 132 4.31 6.26 19.74
C THR A 132 3.03 5.43 19.92
N ARG A 133 2.28 5.12 18.85
CA ARG A 133 0.99 4.41 18.96
C ARG A 133 0.98 3.07 18.25
N THR A 134 0.16 2.16 18.76
CA THR A 134 -0.10 0.86 18.12
C THR A 134 -1.14 1.03 17.04
N TRP A 135 -0.83 0.56 15.83
CA TRP A 135 -1.76 0.62 14.71
C TRP A 135 -1.53 -0.50 13.70
N THR A 136 -2.55 -0.77 12.89
CA THR A 136 -2.47 -1.68 11.75
C THR A 136 -3.14 -1.06 10.53
N LEU A 137 -2.52 -1.19 9.37
CA LEU A 137 -3.07 -0.81 8.08
C LEU A 137 -3.07 -2.05 7.16
N ASP A 138 -4.26 -2.57 6.89
CA ASP A 138 -4.46 -3.58 5.85
C ASP A 138 -4.71 -2.85 4.52
N LEU A 139 -3.90 -3.13 3.50
CA LEU A 139 -4.10 -2.68 2.13
C LEU A 139 -4.38 -3.88 1.23
N LEU A 140 -5.55 -3.90 0.59
CA LEU A 140 -6.00 -4.99 -0.27
C LEU A 140 -5.99 -4.58 -1.73
N TYR A 141 -5.55 -5.48 -2.59
CA TYR A 141 -5.56 -5.26 -4.04
C TYR A 141 -6.99 -5.09 -4.57
N ARG A 142 -7.14 -4.28 -5.62
CA ARG A 142 -8.42 -4.06 -6.32
C ARG A 142 -9.02 -5.38 -6.80
N GLN A 143 -10.35 -5.49 -6.69
CA GLN A 143 -11.23 -6.48 -7.34
C GLN A 143 -10.60 -7.84 -7.65
N ASN A 144 -10.61 -8.77 -6.68
CA ASN A 144 -10.03 -10.11 -6.77
C ASN A 144 -8.54 -10.13 -7.12
N GLY A 145 -7.85 -9.01 -6.87
CA GLY A 145 -6.44 -8.86 -7.13
C GLY A 145 -5.59 -9.71 -6.20
N TYR A 146 -4.56 -10.33 -6.77
CA TYR A 146 -3.52 -11.02 -6.02
C TYR A 146 -2.23 -11.09 -6.81
N ILE A 147 -1.11 -11.11 -6.10
CA ILE A 147 0.17 -11.53 -6.67
C ILE A 147 0.45 -12.96 -6.24
N THR A 148 1.25 -13.67 -7.02
CA THR A 148 1.61 -15.07 -6.71
C THR A 148 3.08 -15.16 -6.36
N VAL A 149 3.40 -15.83 -5.26
CA VAL A 149 4.79 -16.13 -4.87
C VAL A 149 5.45 -16.95 -5.98
N THR A 150 6.52 -16.41 -6.58
CA THR A 150 7.24 -17.07 -7.68
C THR A 150 8.47 -17.86 -7.24
N GLY A 151 8.96 -17.66 -6.02
CA GLY A 151 10.18 -18.32 -5.51
C GLY A 151 11.46 -17.81 -6.18
N GLU A 152 11.44 -16.57 -6.66
CA GLU A 152 12.54 -15.95 -7.36
C GLU A 152 13.24 -14.94 -6.43
N ALA A 153 14.30 -15.40 -5.77
CA ALA A 153 15.02 -14.63 -4.75
C ALA A 153 15.71 -13.34 -5.23
N ASN A 154 15.59 -12.97 -6.51
CA ASN A 154 16.14 -11.73 -7.11
C ASN A 154 15.05 -10.84 -7.73
N LYS A 155 13.80 -11.06 -7.36
CA LYS A 155 12.65 -10.32 -7.85
C LYS A 155 12.06 -9.46 -6.73
N PRO A 156 11.98 -8.14 -6.91
CA PRO A 156 11.14 -7.28 -6.09
C PRO A 156 9.70 -7.37 -6.59
N GLU A 157 8.76 -7.63 -5.69
CA GLU A 157 7.33 -7.70 -6.00
C GLU A 157 6.51 -6.61 -5.32
N LEU A 158 7.09 -5.87 -4.38
CA LEU A 158 6.50 -4.66 -3.81
C LEU A 158 7.57 -3.57 -3.75
N LEU A 159 7.27 -2.39 -4.32
CA LEU A 159 7.98 -1.15 -4.02
C LEU A 159 7.17 -0.39 -2.98
N MET A 160 7.83 0.08 -1.94
CA MET A 160 7.29 1.06 -0.99
C MET A 160 8.06 2.36 -1.14
N MET A 161 7.35 3.50 -1.11
CA MET A 161 7.93 4.84 -1.11
C MET A 161 7.54 5.58 0.17
N GLU A 162 8.48 6.34 0.72
CA GLU A 162 8.33 7.01 2.00
C GLU A 162 9.05 8.36 2.02
N ARG A 163 8.45 9.41 2.59
CA ARG A 163 9.17 10.65 2.92
C ARG A 163 10.15 10.36 4.06
N GLY A 164 11.35 10.95 4.03
CA GLY A 164 12.37 10.77 5.07
C GLY A 164 13.11 9.43 5.02
N ALA A 165 12.42 8.35 4.61
CA ALA A 165 12.96 7.00 4.48
C ALA A 165 13.75 6.57 5.71
N ASN A 166 13.09 6.74 6.86
CA ASN A 166 13.59 6.44 8.19
C ASN A 166 12.66 5.47 8.93
N SER A 167 11.57 5.00 8.30
CA SER A 167 10.62 4.06 8.90
C SER A 167 11.26 2.80 9.45
N ARG A 168 10.64 2.34 10.54
CA ARG A 168 10.76 0.97 11.01
C ARG A 168 9.36 0.49 11.40
N LEU A 169 8.89 -0.53 10.70
CA LEU A 169 7.53 -1.07 10.83
C LEU A 169 7.48 -2.56 10.52
N GLY A 170 6.46 -3.23 11.03
CA GLY A 170 6.16 -4.61 10.71
C GLY A 170 5.39 -4.71 9.41
N ILE A 171 5.69 -5.73 8.61
CA ILE A 171 4.90 -6.08 7.42
C ILE A 171 4.59 -7.57 7.43
N ARG A 172 3.40 -7.94 6.97
CA ARG A 172 2.99 -9.32 6.68
C ARG A 172 2.05 -9.37 5.49
N ALA A 173 2.11 -10.45 4.70
CA ALA A 173 1.18 -10.69 3.61
C ALA A 173 -0.22 -11.11 4.14
N ILE A 174 -1.27 -10.67 3.44
CA ILE A 174 -2.66 -11.09 3.63
C ILE A 174 -2.97 -12.18 2.61
N LEU A 175 -3.41 -13.35 3.07
CA LEU A 175 -3.64 -14.55 2.27
C LEU A 175 -5.14 -14.81 2.06
N GLU A 176 -5.46 -15.83 1.26
CA GLU A 176 -6.84 -16.30 1.10
C GLU A 176 -7.48 -16.62 2.46
N GLY A 177 -8.75 -16.23 2.62
CA GLY A 177 -9.49 -16.36 3.88
C GLY A 177 -9.16 -15.31 4.94
N GLY A 178 -8.37 -14.28 4.62
CA GLY A 178 -8.01 -13.20 5.55
C GLY A 178 -6.95 -13.60 6.59
N VAL A 179 -6.23 -14.69 6.32
CA VAL A 179 -5.14 -15.17 7.18
C VAL A 179 -3.89 -14.34 6.91
N TYR A 180 -3.16 -13.98 7.97
CA TYR A 180 -1.88 -13.31 7.82
C TYR A 180 -0.73 -14.34 7.81
N SER A 181 0.26 -14.09 6.94
CA SER A 181 1.55 -14.80 6.98
C SER A 181 2.36 -14.41 8.23
N GLN A 182 3.52 -15.06 8.41
CA GLN A 182 4.53 -14.58 9.35
C GLN A 182 5.01 -13.19 8.93
N GLY A 183 5.13 -12.29 9.91
CA GLY A 183 5.62 -10.93 9.66
C GLY A 183 7.13 -10.81 9.82
N PHE A 184 7.69 -9.76 9.24
CA PHE A 184 9.07 -9.32 9.49
C PHE A 184 9.12 -7.81 9.73
N ILE A 185 10.22 -7.33 10.33
CA ILE A 185 10.48 -5.90 10.50
C ILE A 185 11.14 -5.37 9.23
N MET A 186 10.47 -4.43 8.59
CA MET A 186 11.05 -3.57 7.57
C MET A 186 11.69 -2.36 8.26
N ASN A 187 12.92 -2.03 7.88
CA ASN A 187 13.64 -0.88 8.42
C ASN A 187 14.42 -0.19 7.31
N PHE A 188 13.97 1.01 6.92
CA PHE A 188 14.56 1.80 5.83
C PHE A 188 15.99 2.26 6.12
N ASN A 189 16.35 2.44 7.40
CA ASN A 189 17.69 2.86 7.80
C ASN A 189 18.72 1.74 7.64
N THR A 190 18.36 0.50 8.00
CA THR A 190 19.30 -0.63 7.99
C THR A 190 19.27 -1.42 6.70
N SER A 191 18.24 -1.27 5.86
CA SER A 191 18.25 -1.85 4.53
C SER A 191 19.28 -1.19 3.60
N GLY A 192 20.02 -0.15 4.04
CA GLY A 192 21.19 0.42 3.35
C GLY A 192 20.88 1.13 2.03
N ASP A 193 19.63 1.05 1.59
CA ASP A 193 19.24 1.17 0.19
C ASP A 193 18.02 2.06 -0.03
N GLY A 194 17.30 2.42 1.03
CA GLY A 194 16.06 3.20 0.95
C GLY A 194 16.24 4.62 0.42
N GLN A 195 17.39 5.27 0.63
CA GLN A 195 17.57 6.70 0.35
C GLN A 195 18.35 7.03 -0.93
N THR A 196 19.15 6.10 -1.47
CA THR A 196 20.23 6.52 -2.40
C THR A 196 19.76 6.87 -3.81
N ALA A 197 18.50 6.60 -4.18
CA ALA A 197 18.06 6.59 -5.58
C ALA A 197 17.10 7.71 -5.98
N LEU A 198 16.69 8.54 -5.03
CA LEU A 198 15.60 9.50 -5.18
C LEU A 198 16.06 10.93 -4.89
N THR A 199 17.29 11.25 -5.27
CA THR A 199 17.94 12.52 -4.94
C THR A 199 17.21 13.75 -5.50
N ASP A 200 16.39 13.58 -6.54
CA ASP A 200 15.61 14.64 -7.18
C ASP A 200 14.15 14.69 -6.71
N TYR A 201 13.75 13.79 -5.82
CA TYR A 201 12.41 13.76 -5.25
C TYR A 201 12.44 14.13 -3.77
N THR A 202 11.99 15.35 -3.51
CA THR A 202 11.72 15.84 -2.16
C THR A 202 10.25 16.16 -2.02
N LEU A 203 9.73 16.00 -0.81
CA LEU A 203 8.36 16.32 -0.44
C LEU A 203 8.39 17.17 0.83
N GLN A 204 7.84 18.38 0.73
CA GLN A 204 7.46 19.17 1.89
C GLN A 204 5.97 18.96 2.10
N SER A 205 5.61 18.22 3.14
CA SER A 205 4.20 18.05 3.50
C SER A 205 3.69 19.29 4.24
N THR A 206 2.39 19.33 4.51
CA THR A 206 1.80 20.47 5.22
C THR A 206 2.09 20.47 6.72
N GLU A 207 2.54 19.35 7.27
CA GLU A 207 2.81 19.11 8.70
C GLU A 207 4.22 19.60 9.11
N ILE A 208 5.22 19.52 8.23
CA ILE A 208 6.61 19.89 8.54
C ILE A 208 7.10 21.20 7.91
N ASP A 209 8.05 21.84 8.61
CA ASP A 209 8.84 22.93 8.08
C ASP A 209 10.04 22.40 7.28
N GLY A 210 9.87 22.34 5.96
CA GLY A 210 10.94 22.04 5.00
C GLY A 210 10.71 20.76 4.20
N ALA A 211 11.41 20.66 3.06
CA ALA A 211 11.32 19.48 2.20
C ALA A 211 12.25 18.37 2.71
N GLN A 212 11.72 17.15 2.76
CA GLN A 212 12.51 15.94 3.03
C GLN A 212 12.65 15.10 1.77
N THR A 213 13.76 14.39 1.63
CA THR A 213 13.96 13.45 0.53
C THR A 213 12.99 12.27 0.66
N VAL A 214 12.41 11.86 -0.45
CA VAL A 214 11.64 10.62 -0.53
C VAL A 214 12.61 9.47 -0.75
N GLY A 215 12.43 8.35 -0.07
CA GLY A 215 13.12 7.11 -0.36
C GLY A 215 12.17 6.02 -0.84
N ALA A 216 12.76 4.93 -1.33
CA ALA A 216 12.02 3.79 -1.84
C ALA A 216 12.77 2.48 -1.61
N LEU A 217 12.01 1.43 -1.35
CA LEU A 217 12.53 0.10 -1.05
C LEU A 217 11.74 -0.95 -1.82
N GLY A 218 12.44 -1.77 -2.58
CA GLY A 218 11.87 -2.99 -3.16
C GLY A 218 11.87 -4.13 -2.15
N LEU A 219 10.87 -5.00 -2.20
CA LEU A 219 10.68 -6.12 -1.28
C LEU A 219 10.39 -7.38 -2.08
N SER A 220 11.07 -8.47 -1.71
CA SER A 220 10.77 -9.80 -2.24
C SER A 220 9.65 -10.48 -1.47
N LEU A 221 8.80 -11.25 -2.14
CA LEU A 221 7.81 -12.10 -1.46
C LEU A 221 8.45 -13.27 -0.71
N ASP A 222 9.66 -13.66 -1.07
CA ASP A 222 10.40 -14.71 -0.38
C ASP A 222 10.66 -14.34 1.10
N ALA A 223 10.57 -13.04 1.45
CA ALA A 223 10.63 -12.55 2.82
C ALA A 223 9.55 -13.13 3.76
N PHE A 224 8.43 -13.59 3.20
CA PHE A 224 7.31 -14.12 3.97
C PHE A 224 7.38 -15.65 4.21
N ASP A 225 8.40 -16.33 3.67
CA ASP A 225 8.58 -17.79 3.76
C ASP A 225 7.33 -18.57 3.30
N LEU A 226 6.74 -18.13 2.19
CA LEU A 226 5.53 -18.71 1.61
C LEU A 226 5.87 -19.70 0.50
N ALA A 227 5.04 -20.73 0.34
CA ALA A 227 5.19 -21.68 -0.77
C ALA A 227 4.95 -20.99 -2.13
N VAL A 228 5.72 -21.38 -3.15
CA VAL A 228 5.49 -20.95 -4.55
C VAL A 228 4.05 -21.27 -4.96
N GLY A 229 3.39 -20.33 -5.64
CA GLY A 229 1.98 -20.45 -5.99
C GLY A 229 1.01 -19.87 -4.95
N THR A 230 1.49 -19.52 -3.74
CA THR A 230 0.65 -18.85 -2.74
C THR A 230 0.19 -17.50 -3.26
N LYS A 231 -1.11 -17.22 -3.12
CA LYS A 231 -1.71 -15.93 -3.47
C LYS A 231 -1.63 -14.97 -2.30
N ILE A 232 -1.17 -13.76 -2.58
CA ILE A 232 -1.15 -12.63 -1.66
C ILE A 232 -2.19 -11.62 -2.13
N LEU A 233 -3.20 -11.39 -1.30
CA LEU A 233 -4.34 -10.49 -1.57
C LEU A 233 -4.05 -9.04 -1.18
N GLY A 234 -2.98 -8.81 -0.42
CA GLY A 234 -2.62 -7.52 0.11
C GLY A 234 -1.55 -7.62 1.19
N TYR A 235 -1.33 -6.54 1.92
CA TYR A 235 -0.36 -6.46 3.00
C TYR A 235 -0.97 -5.81 4.22
N GLN A 236 -0.59 -6.30 5.39
CA GLN A 236 -0.74 -5.54 6.62
C GLN A 236 0.60 -4.90 6.96
N PHE A 237 0.56 -3.60 7.17
CA PHE A 237 1.60 -2.82 7.83
C PHE A 237 1.18 -2.60 9.28
N TYR A 238 2.11 -2.68 10.21
CA TYR A 238 1.79 -2.52 11.63
C TYR A 238 2.95 -1.95 12.45
N VAL A 239 2.56 -1.30 13.54
CA VAL A 239 3.43 -0.89 14.63
C VAL A 239 2.80 -1.40 15.92
N ASP A 240 3.58 -2.06 16.77
CA ASP A 240 3.15 -2.51 18.10
C ASP A 240 3.96 -1.80 19.16
N ALA A 241 3.49 -0.64 19.63
CA ALA A 241 4.20 0.18 20.62
C ALA A 241 4.40 -0.53 21.98
N THR A 242 3.86 -1.74 22.18
CA THR A 242 3.95 -2.50 23.42
C THR A 242 5.04 -3.58 23.44
N ASP A 243 5.62 -3.91 22.29
CA ASP A 243 6.58 -5.03 22.16
C ASP A 243 8.03 -4.66 22.55
N GLY A 244 8.28 -3.38 22.87
CA GLY A 244 9.60 -2.85 23.21
C GLY A 244 10.52 -2.61 22.00
N THR A 245 10.03 -2.82 20.78
CA THR A 245 10.73 -2.43 19.55
C THR A 245 10.72 -0.91 19.44
N ASN A 246 11.86 -0.33 19.06
CA ASN A 246 11.95 1.09 18.73
C ASN A 246 11.41 1.32 17.32
N TRP A 247 10.09 1.37 17.20
CA TRP A 247 9.38 1.69 15.96
C TRP A 247 9.67 3.12 15.52
N ASN A 248 9.53 3.36 14.22
CA ASN A 248 9.52 4.72 13.67
C ASN A 248 8.44 4.73 12.59
N GLY A 249 7.44 5.58 12.78
CA GLY A 249 6.24 5.58 11.95
C GLY A 249 6.54 5.99 10.50
N PRO A 250 5.70 5.55 9.56
CA PRO A 250 5.93 5.78 8.14
C PRO A 250 5.25 7.01 7.60
N ASP A 251 5.95 7.68 6.70
CA ASP A 251 5.38 8.66 5.78
C ASP A 251 5.07 8.01 4.42
N PHE A 252 4.10 7.09 4.37
CA PHE A 252 3.82 6.32 3.15
C PHE A 252 3.35 7.21 2.01
N ILE A 253 4.14 7.32 0.94
CA ILE A 253 3.75 8.07 -0.26
C ILE A 253 3.02 7.17 -1.26
N GLY A 254 3.45 5.92 -1.38
CA GLY A 254 2.82 5.01 -2.32
C GLY A 254 3.45 3.64 -2.39
N PHE A 255 2.74 2.75 -3.08
CA PHE A 255 3.12 1.36 -3.27
C PHE A 255 2.95 0.94 -4.71
N VAL A 256 3.87 0.10 -5.19
CA VAL A 256 3.88 -0.42 -6.56
C VAL A 256 4.02 -1.93 -6.50
N ALA A 257 3.14 -2.67 -7.17
CA ALA A 257 3.13 -4.13 -7.14
C ALA A 257 3.70 -4.73 -8.44
N GLY A 258 4.72 -5.58 -8.32
CA GLY A 258 5.54 -6.06 -9.44
C GLY A 258 4.87 -7.05 -10.39
N GLN A 259 3.73 -7.65 -10.03
CA GLN A 259 2.96 -8.50 -10.93
C GLN A 259 1.64 -7.86 -11.33
N THR A 260 1.44 -7.73 -12.64
CA THR A 260 0.15 -7.43 -13.25
C THR A 260 -0.81 -8.59 -13.00
N ILE A 261 -1.79 -8.35 -12.14
CA ILE A 261 -2.97 -9.22 -12.01
C ILE A 261 -3.64 -9.27 -13.39
N PRO A 262 -4.07 -10.44 -13.90
CA PRO A 262 -4.91 -10.48 -15.09
C PRO A 262 -6.13 -9.61 -14.82
N THR A 263 -6.31 -8.55 -15.62
CA THR A 263 -7.57 -7.80 -15.65
C THR A 263 -8.68 -8.85 -15.69
N PRO A 264 -9.64 -8.85 -14.73
CA PRO A 264 -10.72 -9.82 -14.78
C PRO A 264 -11.34 -9.66 -16.16
N GLN A 265 -11.21 -10.71 -16.97
CA GLN A 265 -11.77 -10.74 -18.31
C GLN A 265 -13.24 -10.40 -18.09
N ALA A 266 -13.70 -9.26 -18.62
CA ALA A 266 -15.06 -8.79 -18.39
C ALA A 266 -16.00 -9.94 -18.71
N VAL A 267 -16.53 -10.60 -17.67
CA VAL A 267 -17.50 -11.67 -17.85
C VAL A 267 -18.71 -10.95 -18.42
N PRO A 268 -19.14 -11.26 -19.66
CA PRO A 268 -20.27 -10.56 -20.25
C PRO A 268 -21.43 -10.65 -19.28
N GLU A 269 -21.94 -9.50 -18.84
CA GLU A 269 -23.05 -9.51 -17.90
C GLU A 269 -24.18 -10.38 -18.48
N PRO A 270 -24.92 -11.14 -17.64
CA PRO A 270 -26.01 -11.99 -18.10
C PRO A 270 -27.00 -11.27 -19.02
N ALA A 271 -27.18 -9.95 -18.83
CA ALA A 271 -27.99 -9.09 -19.70
C ALA A 271 -27.42 -8.94 -21.11
N SER A 272 -26.10 -8.82 -21.25
CA SER A 272 -25.38 -8.73 -22.53
C SER A 272 -25.46 -10.05 -23.30
N MET A 273 -25.38 -11.18 -22.59
CA MET A 273 -25.61 -12.52 -23.15
C MET A 273 -27.06 -12.71 -23.62
N ALA A 274 -28.03 -12.24 -22.82
CA ALA A 274 -29.43 -12.27 -23.19
C ALA A 274 -29.72 -11.40 -24.43
N ALA A 275 -29.15 -10.20 -24.50
CA ALA A 275 -29.31 -9.29 -25.64
C ALA A 275 -28.75 -9.88 -26.95
N LEU A 276 -27.59 -10.55 -26.89
CA LEU A 276 -27.03 -11.29 -28.01
C LEU A 276 -27.91 -12.48 -28.42
N GLY A 277 -28.44 -13.22 -27.44
CA GLY A 277 -29.39 -14.31 -27.67
C GLY A 277 -30.68 -13.85 -28.34
N PHE A 278 -31.29 -12.76 -27.87
CA PHE A 278 -32.51 -12.21 -28.46
C PHE A 278 -32.27 -11.56 -29.83
N GLY A 279 -31.12 -10.90 -30.03
CA GLY A 279 -30.73 -10.34 -31.33
C GLY A 279 -30.54 -11.41 -32.41
N ALA A 280 -29.92 -12.54 -32.07
CA ALA A 280 -29.77 -13.68 -32.98
C ALA A 280 -31.12 -14.31 -33.36
N LEU A 281 -32.04 -14.45 -32.40
CA LEU A 281 -33.39 -14.97 -32.65
C LEU A 281 -34.22 -14.02 -33.53
N ALA A 282 -34.07 -12.71 -33.39
CA ALA A 282 -34.73 -11.72 -34.24
C ALA A 282 -34.25 -11.80 -35.70
N LEU A 283 -32.93 -11.98 -35.92
CA LEU A 283 -32.35 -12.16 -37.25
C LEU A 283 -32.80 -13.47 -37.91
N LEU A 284 -32.87 -14.57 -37.16
CA LEU A 284 -33.36 -15.86 -37.67
C LEU A 284 -34.85 -15.80 -38.05
N ARG A 285 -35.66 -15.02 -37.32
CA ARG A 285 -37.08 -14.84 -37.64
C ARG A 285 -37.30 -14.03 -38.94
N ARG A 286 -36.37 -13.13 -39.29
CA ARG A 286 -36.42 -12.35 -40.52
C ARG A 286 -36.12 -13.19 -41.76
N ARG A 287 -35.26 -14.21 -41.66
CA ARG A 287 -34.91 -15.11 -42.80
C ARG A 287 -36.00 -16.11 -43.17
N ARG A 288 -37.01 -16.35 -42.31
CA ARG A 288 -38.14 -17.26 -42.61
C ARG A 288 -39.31 -16.59 -43.35
N LYS A 289 -39.22 -15.29 -43.63
CA LYS A 289 -40.24 -14.51 -44.36
C LYS A 289 -39.76 -13.98 -45.72
N ALA A 290 -38.61 -14.45 -46.20
CA ALA A 290 -38.12 -14.20 -47.55
C ALA A 290 -38.16 -15.50 -48.35
#